data_AF-A0A4R4SMY6-F1
#
_entry.id   AF-A0A4R4SMY6-F1
#
_cell.length_a   1.000
_cell.length_b   1.000
_cell.length_c   1.000
_cell.angle_alpha   90.00
_cell.angle_beta   90.00
_cell.angle_gamma   90.00
#
_symmetry.space_group_name_H-M   'P 1'
#
loop_
_entity.id
_entity.type
_entity.pdbx_description
1 polymer ?
#
loop_
_entity_poly.entity_id
_entity_poly.type
_entity_poly.pdbx_seq_one_letter_code
_entity_poly.pdbx_strand_id
1 'polypeptide(L)'
;PGSLLHWTRKMIEIRQRHPVFGVGSYVELSASNPSVLAFTREITEDESPYGEMDTILCVSNLSRFPQPVELDLRRFEGYSPVECLGGVQFPAIGELPYLMTLPAHGFFWFQLIPPDEGDGLPDTVPGGTAGTVPGPDAGPGTEPGSEPGSEPGTGAGKAG
;
A
#
# COMPACT_ATOMS: atom_id res chain seq x y z
N PRO A 1 13.87 -13.69 19.22
CA PRO A 1 12.55 -13.90 18.56
C PRO A 1 12.70 -13.84 17.04
N GLY A 2 12.64 -14.98 16.35
CA GLY A 2 12.90 -15.04 14.90
C GLY A 2 13.43 -16.38 14.37
N SER A 3 13.41 -17.46 15.16
CA SER A 3 13.79 -18.78 14.64
C SER A 3 12.68 -19.38 13.79
N LEU A 4 13.08 -20.25 12.85
CA LEU A 4 12.15 -20.97 11.98
C LEU A 4 11.06 -21.70 12.77
N LEU A 5 11.39 -22.30 13.91
CA LEU A 5 10.40 -23.01 14.76
C LEU A 5 9.29 -22.07 15.25
N HIS A 6 9.64 -20.87 15.71
CA HIS A 6 8.64 -19.91 16.18
C HIS A 6 7.79 -19.38 15.02
N TRP A 7 8.41 -19.18 13.85
CA TRP A 7 7.70 -18.80 12.64
C TRP A 7 6.73 -19.89 12.18
N THR A 8 7.18 -21.15 12.09
CA THR A 8 6.34 -22.30 11.73
C THR A 8 5.17 -22.46 12.70
N ARG A 9 5.42 -22.32 14.01
CA ARG A 9 4.34 -22.37 15.01
C ARG A 9 3.31 -21.27 14.78
N LYS A 10 3.74 -20.02 14.55
CA LYS A 10 2.83 -18.90 14.23
C LYS A 10 2.02 -19.19 12.97
N MET A 11 2.63 -19.73 11.92
CA MET A 11 1.92 -20.08 10.68
C MET A 11 0.86 -21.18 10.88
N ILE A 12 1.15 -22.18 11.72
CA ILE A 12 0.18 -23.23 12.09
C ILE A 12 -0.98 -22.64 12.87
N GLU A 13 -0.71 -21.76 13.84
CA GLU A 13 -1.75 -21.07 14.62
C GLU A 13 -2.68 -20.24 13.73
N ILE A 14 -2.13 -19.51 12.75
CA ILE A 14 -2.93 -18.77 11.77
C ILE A 14 -3.79 -19.74 10.95
N ARG A 15 -3.20 -20.82 10.43
CA ARG A 15 -3.95 -21.83 9.67
C ARG A 15 -5.09 -22.45 10.48
N GLN A 16 -4.91 -22.67 11.78
CA GLN A 16 -5.94 -23.23 12.66
C GLN A 16 -7.13 -22.27 12.88
N ARG A 17 -6.91 -20.96 12.78
CA ARG A 17 -7.97 -19.94 12.91
C ARG A 17 -8.88 -19.86 11.68
N HIS A 18 -8.40 -20.33 10.53
CA HIS A 18 -9.10 -20.25 9.24
C HIS A 18 -9.35 -21.66 8.67
N PRO A 19 -10.48 -22.31 9.01
CA PRO A 19 -10.82 -23.66 8.53
C PRO A 19 -10.77 -23.81 7.02
N VAL A 20 -11.01 -22.73 6.29
CA VAL A 20 -10.98 -22.63 4.83
C VAL A 20 -9.68 -23.15 4.21
N PHE A 21 -8.54 -23.10 4.92
CA PHE A 21 -7.30 -23.72 4.45
C PHE A 21 -7.36 -25.26 4.37
N GLY A 22 -8.17 -25.90 5.21
CA GLY A 22 -8.32 -27.35 5.30
C GLY A 22 -9.38 -27.91 4.35
N VAL A 23 -10.52 -27.24 4.27
CA VAL A 23 -11.72 -27.77 3.58
C VAL A 23 -12.25 -26.86 2.47
N GLY A 24 -11.82 -25.60 2.43
CA GLY A 24 -12.32 -24.64 1.45
C GLY A 24 -11.95 -25.03 0.02
N SER A 25 -12.84 -24.70 -0.92
CA SER A 25 -12.61 -24.85 -2.35
C SER A 25 -11.38 -24.06 -2.80
N TYR A 26 -10.76 -24.46 -3.90
CA TYR A 26 -9.62 -23.76 -4.49
C TYR A 26 -10.06 -23.11 -5.80
N VAL A 27 -9.89 -21.80 -5.91
CA VAL A 27 -10.20 -21.04 -7.12
C VAL A 27 -8.95 -20.27 -7.54
N GLU A 28 -8.36 -20.66 -8.66
CA GLU A 28 -7.20 -19.96 -9.21
C GLU A 28 -7.60 -18.58 -9.74
N LEU A 29 -6.75 -17.58 -9.50
CA LEU A 29 -6.95 -16.22 -10.00
C LEU A 29 -6.04 -15.92 -11.17
N SER A 30 -6.51 -15.08 -12.09
CA SER A 30 -5.67 -14.59 -13.17
C SER A 30 -4.70 -13.54 -12.64
N ALA A 31 -3.40 -13.87 -12.69
CA ALA A 31 -2.31 -12.96 -12.37
C ALA A 31 -1.63 -12.50 -13.67
N SER A 32 -1.32 -11.20 -13.76
CA SER A 32 -0.58 -10.66 -14.91
C SER A 32 0.87 -11.15 -14.98
N ASN A 33 1.43 -11.63 -13.86
CA ASN A 33 2.81 -12.09 -13.74
C ASN A 33 2.86 -13.60 -13.43
N PRO A 34 3.42 -14.45 -14.32
CA PRO A 34 3.48 -15.89 -14.11
C PRO A 34 4.45 -16.32 -12.99
N SER A 35 5.29 -15.41 -12.49
CA SER A 35 6.13 -15.66 -11.31
C SER A 35 5.35 -15.56 -10.00
N VAL A 36 4.10 -15.07 -10.04
CA VAL A 36 3.24 -14.92 -8.89
C VAL A 36 2.06 -15.87 -9.02
N LEU A 37 1.92 -16.75 -8.03
CA LEU A 37 0.77 -17.63 -7.88
C LEU A 37 -0.28 -16.92 -7.01
N ALA A 38 -1.49 -16.78 -7.53
CA ALA A 38 -2.62 -16.21 -6.80
C ALA A 38 -3.85 -17.11 -6.90
N PHE A 39 -4.52 -17.34 -5.77
CA PHE A 39 -5.73 -18.13 -5.69
C PHE A 39 -6.52 -17.76 -4.44
N THR A 40 -7.83 -18.03 -4.44
CA THR A 40 -8.65 -17.96 -3.25
C THR A 40 -8.95 -19.35 -2.70
N ARG A 41 -9.12 -19.40 -1.38
CA ARG A 41 -9.77 -20.50 -0.68
C ARG A 41 -11.10 -19.99 -0.13
N GLU A 42 -12.18 -20.68 -0.45
CA GLU A 42 -13.54 -20.25 -0.11
C GLU A 42 -14.30 -21.37 0.60
N ILE A 43 -14.96 -21.02 1.68
CA ILE A 43 -15.89 -21.89 2.41
C ILE A 43 -17.20 -21.14 2.63
N THR A 44 -18.30 -21.82 2.40
CA THR A 44 -19.65 -21.28 2.66
C THR A 44 -20.02 -21.45 4.13
N GLU A 45 -21.04 -20.72 4.60
CA GLU A 45 -21.54 -20.83 5.99
C GLU A 45 -21.93 -22.26 6.36
N ASP A 46 -22.61 -22.98 5.45
CA ASP A 46 -23.08 -24.36 5.66
C ASP A 46 -21.93 -25.36 5.81
N GLU A 47 -20.80 -25.09 5.16
CA GLU A 47 -19.61 -25.93 5.19
C GLU A 47 -18.68 -25.59 6.36
N SER A 48 -18.86 -24.40 6.94
CA SER A 48 -18.02 -23.87 7.99
C SER A 48 -18.34 -24.53 9.33
N PRO A 49 -17.34 -25.07 10.05
CA PRO A 49 -17.56 -25.62 11.39
C PRO A 49 -17.97 -24.54 12.42
N TYR A 50 -17.83 -23.26 12.06
CA TYR A 50 -18.18 -22.12 12.89
C TYR A 50 -19.43 -21.36 12.38
N GLY A 51 -20.04 -21.79 11.28
CA GLY A 51 -21.23 -21.15 10.70
C GLY A 51 -20.97 -19.78 10.08
N GLU A 52 -19.72 -19.49 9.69
CA GLU A 52 -19.31 -18.23 9.08
C GLU A 52 -18.72 -18.47 7.69
N MET A 53 -19.06 -17.62 6.73
CA MET A 53 -18.37 -17.58 5.43
C MET A 53 -16.94 -17.07 5.64
N ASP A 54 -15.95 -17.75 5.06
CA ASP A 54 -14.55 -17.31 5.11
C ASP A 54 -13.92 -17.41 3.72
N THR A 55 -13.26 -16.35 3.30
CA THR A 55 -12.57 -16.29 2.01
C THR A 55 -11.15 -15.78 2.23
N ILE A 56 -10.18 -16.62 1.86
CA ILE A 56 -8.75 -16.29 1.98
C ILE A 56 -8.13 -16.15 0.60
N LEU A 57 -7.64 -14.96 0.29
CA LEU A 57 -6.79 -14.70 -0.86
C LEU A 57 -5.33 -15.04 -0.51
N CYS A 58 -4.75 -15.98 -1.25
CA CYS A 58 -3.35 -16.36 -1.15
C CYS A 58 -2.59 -15.82 -2.36
N VAL A 59 -1.52 -15.05 -2.11
CA VAL A 59 -0.63 -14.52 -3.15
C VAL A 59 0.80 -14.88 -2.81
N SER A 60 1.51 -15.58 -3.69
CA SER A 60 2.86 -16.09 -3.44
C SER A 60 3.78 -15.79 -4.60
N ASN A 61 4.90 -15.11 -4.32
CA ASN A 61 5.95 -14.89 -5.29
C ASN A 61 6.89 -16.09 -5.33
N LEU A 62 6.96 -16.77 -6.47
CA LEU A 62 7.85 -17.91 -6.70
C LEU A 62 9.26 -17.48 -7.12
N SER A 63 9.44 -16.20 -7.48
CA SER A 63 10.72 -15.62 -7.86
C SER A 63 11.58 -15.27 -6.64
N ARG A 64 12.89 -15.40 -6.82
CA ARG A 64 13.91 -14.89 -5.87
C ARG A 64 14.13 -13.37 -5.94
N PHE A 65 13.39 -12.68 -6.81
CA PHE A 65 13.44 -11.23 -6.96
C PHE A 65 12.08 -10.63 -6.61
N PRO A 66 12.02 -9.35 -6.18
CA PRO A 66 10.74 -8.65 -6.04
C PRO A 66 9.95 -8.68 -7.34
N GLN A 67 8.63 -8.86 -7.25
CA GLN A 67 7.74 -8.93 -8.41
C GLN A 67 6.52 -8.04 -8.18
N PRO A 68 6.14 -7.20 -9.17
CA PRO A 68 4.81 -6.64 -9.24
C PRO A 68 3.83 -7.67 -9.82
N VAL A 69 2.57 -7.57 -9.41
CA VAL A 69 1.46 -8.35 -9.96
C VAL A 69 0.20 -7.49 -9.96
N GLU A 70 -0.59 -7.63 -11.01
CA GLU A 70 -1.97 -7.14 -11.06
C GLU A 70 -2.89 -8.36 -11.00
N LEU A 71 -3.87 -8.31 -10.09
CA LEU A 71 -4.83 -9.39 -9.88
C LEU A 71 -6.23 -8.93 -10.30
N ASP A 72 -6.92 -9.77 -11.07
CA ASP A 72 -8.35 -9.57 -11.34
C ASP A 72 -9.16 -10.06 -10.13
N LEU A 73 -9.60 -9.11 -9.30
CA LEU A 73 -10.35 -9.37 -8.09
C LEU A 73 -11.81 -8.89 -8.17
N ARG A 74 -12.33 -8.56 -9.36
CA ARG A 74 -13.66 -7.95 -9.52
C ARG A 74 -14.80 -8.76 -8.90
N ARG A 75 -14.66 -10.08 -8.76
CA ARG A 75 -15.63 -10.94 -8.04
C ARG A 75 -15.82 -10.53 -6.57
N PHE A 76 -14.84 -9.85 -6.00
CA PHE A 76 -14.79 -9.40 -4.61
C PHE A 76 -14.85 -7.87 -4.52
N GLU A 77 -15.42 -7.18 -5.51
CA GLU A 77 -15.60 -5.74 -5.43
C GLU A 77 -16.32 -5.33 -4.12
N GLY A 78 -15.82 -4.28 -3.49
CA GLY A 78 -16.28 -3.81 -2.18
C GLY A 78 -15.66 -4.55 -0.99
N TYR A 79 -15.04 -5.73 -1.18
CA TYR A 79 -14.40 -6.44 -0.09
C TYR A 79 -13.11 -5.75 0.34
N SER A 80 -12.82 -5.80 1.64
CA SER A 80 -11.58 -5.29 2.23
C SER A 80 -10.62 -6.44 2.56
N PRO A 81 -9.44 -6.52 1.91
CA PRO A 81 -8.43 -7.52 2.28
C PRO A 81 -7.76 -7.17 3.61
N VAL A 82 -7.72 -8.10 4.56
CA VAL A 82 -7.04 -7.96 5.84
C VAL A 82 -5.92 -9.00 5.96
N GLU A 83 -4.69 -8.55 6.13
CA GLU A 83 -3.50 -9.41 6.17
C GLU A 83 -3.50 -10.30 7.43
N CYS A 84 -3.43 -11.63 7.27
CA CYS A 84 -3.66 -12.58 8.38
C CYS A 84 -2.56 -12.62 9.45
N LEU A 85 -1.32 -12.21 9.16
CA LEU A 85 -0.21 -12.30 10.12
C LEU A 85 -0.16 -11.11 11.10
N GLY A 86 -0.58 -9.93 10.63
CA GLY A 86 -0.48 -8.64 11.31
C GLY A 86 -1.81 -7.90 11.45
N GLY A 87 -2.88 -8.36 10.80
CA GLY A 87 -4.22 -7.77 10.89
C GLY A 87 -4.36 -6.43 10.17
N VAL A 88 -3.48 -6.12 9.22
CA VAL A 88 -3.49 -4.83 8.53
C VAL A 88 -4.51 -4.87 7.39
N GLN A 89 -5.45 -3.94 7.41
CA GLN A 89 -6.41 -3.76 6.33
C GLN A 89 -5.77 -3.03 5.15
N PHE A 90 -5.96 -3.60 3.95
CA PHE A 90 -5.55 -3.05 2.68
C PHE A 90 -6.74 -2.31 2.03
N PRO A 91 -6.47 -1.45 1.01
CA PRO A 91 -7.54 -0.77 0.28
C PRO A 91 -8.61 -1.74 -0.22
N ALA A 92 -9.87 -1.31 -0.17
CA ALA A 92 -10.98 -2.10 -0.68
C ALA A 92 -10.79 -2.43 -2.17
N ILE A 93 -11.28 -3.59 -2.57
CA ILE A 93 -11.21 -4.05 -3.95
C ILE A 93 -12.23 -3.27 -4.78
N GLY A 94 -11.77 -2.65 -5.87
CA GLY A 94 -12.62 -1.99 -6.84
C GLY A 94 -12.69 -2.74 -8.16
N GLU A 95 -13.07 -2.01 -9.21
CA GLU A 95 -13.21 -2.53 -10.57
C GLU A 95 -11.88 -2.67 -11.34
N LEU A 96 -10.85 -1.95 -10.89
CA LEU A 96 -9.53 -1.98 -11.52
C LEU A 96 -8.69 -3.16 -11.02
N PRO A 97 -7.74 -3.66 -11.83
CA PRO A 97 -6.80 -4.68 -11.37
C PRO A 97 -6.10 -4.27 -10.07
N TYR A 98 -6.09 -5.18 -9.11
CA TYR A 98 -5.52 -4.93 -7.79
C TYR A 98 -4.00 -5.09 -7.85
N LEU A 99 -3.29 -3.97 -7.84
CA LEU A 99 -1.83 -3.94 -7.93
C LEU A 99 -1.18 -4.28 -6.59
N MET A 100 -0.22 -5.20 -6.61
CA MET A 100 0.57 -5.58 -5.45
C MET A 100 2.04 -5.76 -5.81
N THR A 101 2.92 -5.53 -4.84
CA THR A 101 4.36 -5.83 -4.96
C THR A 101 4.76 -6.81 -3.87
N LEU A 102 5.38 -7.92 -4.25
CA LEU A 102 5.85 -8.93 -3.32
C LEU A 102 7.38 -8.96 -3.27
N PRO A 103 8.00 -9.11 -2.09
CA PRO A 103 9.45 -9.34 -2.00
C PRO A 103 9.81 -10.72 -2.55
N ALA A 104 11.11 -10.97 -2.71
CA ALA A 104 11.65 -12.28 -3.10
C ALA A 104 11.12 -13.40 -2.19
N HIS A 105 10.50 -14.44 -2.78
CA HIS A 105 9.83 -15.53 -2.05
C HIS A 105 8.79 -15.09 -1.02
N GLY A 106 8.30 -13.85 -1.14
CA GLY A 106 7.26 -13.30 -0.27
C GLY A 106 5.90 -13.90 -0.59
N PHE A 107 5.04 -13.89 0.42
CA PHE A 107 3.65 -14.28 0.25
C PHE A 107 2.76 -13.44 1.17
N PHE A 108 1.48 -13.35 0.83
CA PHE A 108 0.43 -12.80 1.66
C PHE A 108 -0.75 -13.75 1.73
N TRP A 109 -1.36 -13.81 2.91
CA TRP A 109 -2.70 -14.35 3.12
C TRP A 109 -3.58 -13.21 3.58
N PHE A 110 -4.65 -12.94 2.82
CA PHE A 110 -5.64 -11.95 3.17
C PHE A 110 -6.97 -12.63 3.44
N GLN A 111 -7.60 -12.28 4.56
CA GLN A 111 -9.03 -12.49 4.72
C GLN A 111 -9.78 -11.42 3.95
N LEU A 112 -10.66 -11.83 3.05
CA LEU A 112 -11.52 -10.89 2.33
C LEU A 112 -12.78 -10.67 3.15
N ILE A 113 -12.88 -9.51 3.78
CA ILE A 113 -14.04 -9.11 4.55
C ILE A 113 -15.08 -8.53 3.58
N PRO A 114 -16.31 -9.07 3.53
CA PRO A 114 -17.36 -8.51 2.69
C PRO A 114 -17.66 -7.07 3.10
N PRO A 115 -18.16 -6.23 2.18
CA PRO A 115 -18.66 -4.92 2.56
C PRO A 115 -19.79 -5.12 3.58
N ASP A 116 -19.73 -4.44 4.72
CA ASP A 116 -20.87 -4.41 5.65
C ASP A 116 -22.09 -3.87 4.89
N GLU A 117 -23.24 -4.58 4.93
CA GLU A 117 -24.50 -4.10 4.35
C GLU A 117 -25.02 -2.79 4.97
N GLY A 118 -24.33 -2.25 5.98
CA GLY A 118 -24.56 -0.93 6.51
C GLY A 118 -23.27 -0.35 7.03
N ASP A 119 -22.68 0.57 6.27
CA ASP A 119 -22.07 1.80 6.76
C ASP A 119 -21.73 2.70 5.57
N GLY A 120 -22.71 3.53 5.19
CA GLY A 120 -22.53 4.64 4.26
C GLY A 120 -21.67 5.75 4.86
N LEU A 121 -20.38 5.48 5.10
CA LEU A 121 -19.41 6.54 5.29
C LEU A 121 -18.92 7.02 3.92
N PRO A 122 -19.02 8.33 3.62
CA PRO A 122 -18.52 8.86 2.37
C PRO A 122 -17.01 8.66 2.29
N ASP A 123 -16.58 8.14 1.15
CA ASP A 123 -15.22 8.03 0.70
C ASP A 123 -14.53 9.41 0.78
N THR A 124 -13.81 9.66 1.87
CA THR A 124 -12.89 10.80 1.97
C THR A 124 -11.50 10.26 2.22
N VAL A 125 -10.83 9.87 1.13
CA VAL A 125 -9.39 10.04 1.02
C VAL A 125 -9.16 11.47 0.51
N PRO A 126 -8.67 12.42 1.32
CA PRO A 126 -8.22 13.69 0.77
C PRO A 126 -7.02 13.39 -0.12
N GLY A 127 -7.20 13.59 -1.43
CA GLY A 127 -6.15 13.46 -2.40
C GLY A 127 -4.90 14.21 -1.95
N GLY A 128 -3.78 13.50 -1.92
CA GLY A 128 -2.46 14.11 -1.78
C GLY A 128 -2.27 15.08 -2.95
N THR A 129 -2.53 16.36 -2.72
CA THR A 129 -2.11 17.42 -3.63
C THR A 129 -0.60 17.36 -3.71
N ALA A 130 -0.09 17.07 -4.91
CA ALA A 130 1.30 17.22 -5.27
C ALA A 130 1.80 18.58 -4.75
N GLY A 131 2.76 18.55 -3.83
CA GLY A 131 3.39 19.75 -3.31
C GLY A 131 3.99 20.56 -4.45
N THR A 132 3.35 21.68 -4.78
CA THR A 132 3.96 22.73 -5.59
C THR A 132 5.05 23.37 -4.76
N VAL A 133 6.29 23.29 -5.22
CA VAL A 133 7.44 23.98 -4.63
C VAL A 133 7.22 25.49 -4.81
N PRO A 134 7.19 26.32 -3.75
CA PRO A 134 7.11 27.76 -3.93
C PRO A 134 8.46 28.29 -4.44
N GLY A 135 8.44 29.05 -5.54
CA GLY A 135 9.58 29.84 -5.98
C GLY A 135 9.92 30.95 -4.97
N PRO A 136 11.16 31.47 -4.97
CA PRO A 136 11.57 32.51 -4.04
C PRO A 136 10.85 33.81 -4.35
N ASP A 137 10.06 34.27 -3.39
CA ASP A 137 9.28 35.49 -3.47
C ASP A 137 10.19 36.73 -3.38
N ALA A 138 9.85 37.74 -4.16
CA ALA A 138 10.59 38.98 -4.30
C ALA A 138 9.98 40.09 -3.42
N GLY A 139 10.82 40.73 -2.61
CA GLY A 139 10.65 42.09 -2.06
C GLY A 139 10.02 42.21 -0.66
N PRO A 140 10.01 43.41 -0.02
CA PRO A 140 10.34 44.73 -0.57
C PRO A 140 11.24 45.67 0.29
N GLY A 141 11.84 46.64 -0.40
CA GLY A 141 12.04 48.06 -0.06
C GLY A 141 12.23 48.61 1.38
N THR A 142 13.35 49.35 1.50
CA THR A 142 13.46 50.74 2.02
C THR A 142 13.66 50.97 3.53
N GLU A 143 14.83 51.54 3.87
CA GLU A 143 15.02 52.45 5.04
C GLU A 143 15.82 53.71 4.61
N PRO A 144 15.56 54.90 5.20
CA PRO A 144 16.14 56.16 4.75
C PRO A 144 17.36 56.65 5.59
N GLY A 145 18.35 57.20 4.87
CA GLY A 145 19.13 58.42 5.12
C GLY A 145 19.82 58.71 6.47
N SER A 146 21.15 58.95 6.42
CA SER A 146 21.88 60.02 7.16
C SER A 146 23.33 60.14 6.63
N GLU A 147 23.65 61.25 5.96
CA GLU A 147 25.01 61.79 5.67
C GLU A 147 25.56 62.61 6.87
N PRO A 148 26.76 63.25 6.86
CA PRO A 148 27.81 63.40 5.82
C PRO A 148 29.28 63.21 6.33
N GLY A 149 30.27 63.29 5.42
CA GLY A 149 31.68 63.45 5.79
C GLY A 149 32.71 63.54 4.65
N SER A 150 32.79 64.72 4.02
CA SER A 150 33.99 65.46 3.53
C SER A 150 35.21 64.79 2.82
N GLU A 151 35.48 65.34 1.62
CA GLU A 151 36.64 65.34 0.67
C GLU A 151 38.09 65.43 1.24
N PRO A 152 39.19 65.55 0.42
CA PRO A 152 39.41 65.49 -1.06
C PRO A 152 40.49 64.44 -1.46
N GLY A 153 40.79 64.04 -2.70
CA GLY A 153 40.99 64.75 -3.96
C GLY A 153 42.49 64.92 -4.27
N THR A 154 43.08 64.07 -5.13
CA THR A 154 44.36 64.20 -5.90
C THR A 154 44.51 62.92 -6.74
N GLY A 155 44.82 62.85 -8.04
CA GLY A 155 45.20 63.81 -9.08
C GLY A 155 45.81 63.04 -10.26
N ALA A 156 45.79 63.64 -11.46
CA ALA A 156 46.57 63.29 -12.68
C ALA A 156 46.24 61.96 -13.40
N GLY A 157 46.19 61.85 -14.73
CA GLY A 157 46.49 62.78 -15.82
C GLY A 157 46.91 61.99 -17.08
N LYS A 158 46.45 62.44 -18.27
CA LYS A 158 46.89 62.16 -19.66
C LYS A 158 46.72 60.73 -20.20
N ALA A 159 46.02 60.49 -21.32
CA ALA A 159 46.20 60.99 -22.71
C ALA A 159 47.48 60.47 -23.38
N GLY A 160 47.30 59.63 -24.40
CA GLY A 160 48.31 59.06 -25.29
C GLY A 160 47.73 57.93 -26.10
#